data_AF-A0A8J7NDF3-F1
#
_entry.id   AF-A0A8J7NDF3-F1
#
_cell.length_a   1.000
_cell.length_b   1.000
_cell.length_c   1.000
_cell.angle_alpha   90.00
_cell.angle_beta   90.00
_cell.angle_gamma   90.00
#
_symmetry.space_group_name_H-M   'P 1'
#
loop_
_entity.id
_entity.type
_entity.pdbx_description
1 polymer ?
#
loop_
_entity_poly.entity_id
_entity_poly.type
_entity_poly.pdbx_seq_one_letter_code
_entity_poly.pdbx_strand_id
1 'polypeptide(L)'
;MSDLALDISVRDKPGALLHILELVYADGANIRSVSTGDRRGDKVKIYLELTGMKNSKKLMKDMDKLDEVIRVEQVSSFLETYGKRVIIMGGGAQVSEVAKGAISEADRHNIRGEKISVDTIPLVGEEKLESAVRAVGRLPRAKVLVLAGALMGGKVSDAVKEIREDGIFVISLNMAGSVPEVCDLVVTDPTQAGVMAVMAISDTGEFDIRKQRGKVY
;
A
#
# COMPACT_ATOMS: atom_id res chain seq x y z
N MET A 1 8.95 -4.81 -19.58
CA MET A 1 10.29 -5.05 -19.01
C MET A 1 10.12 -6.09 -17.92
N SER A 2 11.03 -7.04 -17.78
CA SER A 2 10.88 -8.11 -16.77
C SER A 2 11.23 -7.57 -15.39
N ASP A 3 10.21 -7.42 -14.55
CA ASP A 3 10.39 -7.15 -13.13
C ASP A 3 10.77 -8.46 -12.42
N LEU A 4 11.70 -8.40 -11.47
CA LEU A 4 12.11 -9.55 -10.66
C LEU A 4 11.85 -9.23 -9.19
N ALA A 5 11.08 -10.09 -8.52
CA ALA A 5 10.93 -10.03 -7.07
C ALA A 5 11.73 -11.16 -6.42
N LEU A 6 12.50 -10.82 -5.41
CA LEU A 6 13.38 -11.72 -4.67
C LEU A 6 13.04 -11.70 -3.19
N ASP A 7 12.94 -12.88 -2.59
CA ASP A 7 13.01 -13.08 -1.13
C ASP A 7 14.39 -13.64 -0.78
N ILE A 8 15.18 -12.86 -0.06
CA ILE A 8 16.57 -13.15 0.27
C ILE A 8 16.66 -13.35 1.77
N SER A 9 17.03 -14.55 2.19
CA SER A 9 17.36 -14.82 3.59
C SER A 9 18.85 -14.58 3.80
N VAL A 10 19.19 -13.68 4.72
CA VAL A 10 20.58 -13.36 5.06
C VAL A 10 20.86 -13.56 6.55
N ARG A 11 22.14 -13.75 6.87
CA ARG A 11 22.64 -13.65 8.25
C ARG A 11 22.61 -12.17 8.68
N ASP A 12 22.14 -11.92 9.89
CA ASP A 12 22.04 -10.57 10.46
C ASP A 12 23.43 -10.08 10.88
N LYS A 13 24.14 -9.50 9.91
CA LYS A 13 25.47 -8.92 10.07
C LYS A 13 25.58 -7.60 9.30
N PRO A 14 26.42 -6.66 9.77
CA PRO A 14 26.71 -5.43 9.02
C PRO A 14 27.17 -5.73 7.58
N GLY A 15 26.69 -4.95 6.62
CA GLY A 15 27.11 -5.05 5.21
C GLY A 15 26.27 -6.01 4.35
N ALA A 16 25.41 -6.86 4.92
CA ALA A 16 24.64 -7.84 4.14
C ALA A 16 23.80 -7.20 3.01
N LEU A 17 23.05 -6.13 3.30
CA LEU A 17 22.30 -5.41 2.27
C LEU A 17 23.24 -4.67 1.30
N LEU A 18 24.35 -4.10 1.79
CA LEU A 18 25.31 -3.38 0.94
C LEU A 18 25.87 -4.27 -0.17
N HIS A 19 26.37 -5.47 0.18
CA HIS A 19 26.95 -6.40 -0.80
C HIS A 19 25.91 -6.87 -1.83
N ILE A 20 24.65 -7.05 -1.42
CA ILE A 20 23.54 -7.34 -2.35
C ILE A 20 23.34 -6.17 -3.32
N LEU A 21 23.34 -4.93 -2.82
CA LEU A 21 23.14 -3.74 -3.64
C LEU A 21 24.31 -3.44 -4.58
N GLU A 22 25.54 -3.78 -4.21
CA GLU A 22 26.71 -3.69 -5.09
C GLU A 22 26.54 -4.58 -6.33
N LEU A 23 25.99 -5.80 -6.16
CA LEU A 23 25.67 -6.69 -7.29
C LEU A 23 24.54 -6.13 -8.16
N VAL A 24 23.50 -5.57 -7.55
CA VAL A 24 22.40 -4.90 -8.27
C VAL A 24 22.94 -3.74 -9.12
N TYR A 25 23.81 -2.92 -8.54
CA TYR A 25 24.48 -1.82 -9.23
C TYR A 25 25.37 -2.30 -10.38
N ALA A 26 26.18 -3.34 -10.16
CA ALA A 26 27.07 -3.90 -11.17
C ALA A 26 26.29 -4.51 -12.37
N ASP A 27 25.11 -5.09 -12.13
CA ASP A 27 24.22 -5.54 -13.22
C ASP A 27 23.62 -4.36 -13.99
N GLY A 28 23.48 -3.20 -13.34
CA GLY A 28 22.80 -2.01 -13.87
C GLY A 28 21.28 -2.05 -13.66
N ALA A 29 20.82 -2.86 -12.70
CA ALA A 29 19.42 -2.97 -12.34
C ALA A 29 18.99 -1.81 -11.42
N ASN A 30 17.71 -1.45 -11.48
CA ASN A 30 17.09 -0.43 -10.65
C ASN A 30 16.22 -1.07 -9.58
N ILE A 31 16.25 -0.51 -8.37
CA ILE A 31 15.39 -0.94 -7.26
C ILE A 31 14.03 -0.28 -7.43
N ARG A 32 12.98 -1.10 -7.50
CA ARG A 32 11.58 -0.67 -7.44
C ARG A 32 11.04 -0.68 -6.01
N SER A 33 11.43 -1.68 -5.22
CA SER A 33 11.04 -1.82 -3.82
C SER A 33 12.12 -2.52 -3.03
N VAL A 34 12.29 -2.12 -1.77
CA VAL A 34 13.12 -2.82 -0.78
C VAL A 34 12.39 -2.83 0.55
N SER A 35 12.34 -3.98 1.20
CA SER A 35 11.82 -4.09 2.57
C SER A 35 12.55 -5.19 3.33
N THR A 36 12.77 -4.96 4.62
CA THR A 36 13.32 -5.96 5.54
C THR A 36 12.20 -6.53 6.40
N GLY A 37 12.15 -7.85 6.53
CA GLY A 37 11.23 -8.54 7.43
C GLY A 37 11.73 -8.60 8.87
N ASP A 38 10.90 -9.19 9.74
CA ASP A 38 11.26 -9.37 11.15
C ASP A 38 12.48 -10.28 11.32
N ARG A 39 13.36 -9.88 12.25
CA ARG A 39 14.52 -10.67 12.64
C ARG A 39 14.07 -11.97 13.31
N ARG A 40 14.59 -13.10 12.83
CA ARG A 40 14.41 -14.42 13.45
C ARG A 40 15.77 -15.00 13.84
N GLY A 41 16.16 -14.80 15.09
CA GLY A 41 17.46 -15.22 15.60
C GLY A 41 18.60 -14.41 14.96
N ASP A 42 19.49 -15.10 14.25
CA ASP A 42 20.60 -14.53 13.49
C ASP A 42 20.27 -14.32 12.01
N LYS A 43 18.99 -14.37 11.63
CA LYS A 43 18.54 -14.25 10.24
C LYS A 43 17.57 -13.09 10.06
N VAL A 44 17.67 -12.44 8.91
CA VAL A 44 16.72 -11.42 8.46
C VAL A 44 16.36 -11.69 7.00
N LYS A 45 15.10 -11.40 6.64
CA LYS A 45 14.63 -11.47 5.26
C LYS A 45 14.74 -10.10 4.62
N ILE A 46 15.24 -10.06 3.39
CA ILE A 46 15.27 -8.89 2.54
C ILE A 46 14.41 -9.22 1.32
N TYR A 47 13.40 -8.42 1.09
CA TYR A 47 12.59 -8.47 -0.12
C TYR A 47 13.02 -7.35 -1.05
N LEU A 48 13.28 -7.69 -2.32
CA LEU A 48 13.70 -6.75 -3.36
C LEU A 48 12.85 -6.93 -4.61
N GLU A 49 12.30 -5.84 -5.13
CA GLU A 49 11.76 -5.80 -6.49
C GLU A 49 12.72 -4.99 -7.37
N LEU A 50 13.18 -5.59 -8.46
CA LEU A 50 14.18 -5.03 -9.37
C LEU A 50 13.61 -4.89 -10.78
N THR A 51 14.11 -3.89 -11.51
CA THR A 51 13.75 -3.61 -12.91
C THR A 51 15.01 -3.34 -13.73
N GLY A 52 14.95 -3.52 -15.05
CA GLY A 52 16.05 -3.17 -15.95
C GLY A 52 17.31 -4.06 -15.82
N MET A 53 17.19 -5.25 -15.23
CA MET A 53 18.30 -6.19 -15.11
C MET A 53 18.77 -6.69 -16.49
N LYS A 54 20.07 -6.92 -16.63
CA LYS A 54 20.65 -7.53 -17.84
C LYS A 54 20.45 -9.04 -17.85
N ASN A 55 20.68 -9.69 -16.70
CA ASN A 55 20.55 -11.14 -16.57
C ASN A 55 20.16 -11.55 -15.14
N SER A 56 18.85 -11.75 -14.92
CA SER A 56 18.29 -12.14 -13.61
C SER A 56 18.90 -13.42 -13.04
N LYS A 57 19.10 -14.45 -13.87
CA LYS A 57 19.68 -15.74 -13.43
C LYS A 57 21.12 -15.59 -12.96
N LYS A 58 21.93 -14.79 -13.66
CA LYS A 58 23.31 -14.51 -13.26
C LYS A 58 23.32 -13.72 -11.94
N LEU A 59 22.52 -12.67 -11.84
CA LEU A 59 22.43 -11.83 -10.64
C LEU A 59 22.07 -12.66 -9.40
N MET A 60 21.05 -13.51 -9.49
CA MET A 60 20.66 -14.40 -8.39
C MET A 60 21.79 -15.38 -8.03
N LYS A 61 22.47 -15.95 -9.02
CA LYS A 61 23.60 -16.87 -8.79
C LYS A 61 24.79 -16.16 -8.13
N ASP A 62 25.02 -14.89 -8.44
CA ASP A 62 26.09 -14.11 -7.82
C ASP A 62 25.72 -13.69 -6.38
N MET A 63 24.44 -13.38 -6.12
CA MET A 63 23.95 -13.15 -4.75
C MET A 63 24.08 -14.42 -3.88
N ASP A 64 23.78 -15.60 -4.42
CA ASP A 64 23.86 -16.88 -3.69
C ASP A 64 25.30 -17.28 -3.28
N LYS A 65 26.32 -16.60 -3.83
CA LYS A 65 27.74 -16.81 -3.46
C LYS A 65 28.20 -15.91 -2.31
N LEU A 66 27.41 -14.93 -1.89
CA LEU A 66 27.76 -14.05 -0.78
C LEU A 66 27.71 -14.83 0.55
N ASP A 67 28.73 -14.69 1.39
CA ASP A 67 28.85 -15.41 2.67
C ASP A 67 27.72 -15.08 3.66
N GLU A 68 27.09 -13.92 3.51
CA GLU A 68 25.96 -13.47 4.31
C GLU A 68 24.63 -14.04 3.82
N VAL A 69 24.54 -14.44 2.55
CA VAL A 69 23.31 -14.94 1.95
C VAL A 69 23.14 -16.42 2.27
N ILE A 70 21.98 -16.75 2.83
CA ILE A 70 21.58 -18.12 3.16
C ILE A 70 20.80 -18.73 2.01
N ARG A 71 19.95 -17.92 1.37
CA ARG A 71 19.08 -18.34 0.27
C ARG A 71 18.58 -17.14 -0.52
N VAL A 72 18.51 -17.28 -1.84
CA VAL A 72 17.81 -16.37 -2.75
C VAL A 72 16.67 -17.11 -3.45
N GLU A 73 15.45 -16.60 -3.35
CA GLU A 73 14.28 -17.16 -4.05
C GLU A 73 13.65 -16.09 -4.93
N GLN A 74 13.35 -16.45 -6.19
CA GLN A 74 12.45 -15.66 -7.00
C GLN A 74 11.01 -15.94 -6.57
N VAL A 75 10.25 -14.87 -6.33
CA VAL A 75 8.86 -14.91 -5.87
C VAL A 75 7.98 -14.01 -6.73
N SER A 76 6.66 -14.07 -6.58
CA SER A 76 5.75 -13.08 -7.17
C SER A 76 5.90 -11.73 -6.47
N SER A 77 5.69 -10.64 -7.21
CA SER A 77 5.73 -9.30 -6.62
C SER A 77 4.59 -9.10 -5.60
N PHE A 78 4.72 -8.12 -4.70
CA PHE A 78 3.61 -7.79 -3.80
C PHE A 78 2.42 -7.22 -4.58
N LEU A 79 2.67 -6.54 -5.69
CA LEU A 79 1.61 -6.05 -6.58
C LEU A 79 0.87 -7.20 -7.28
N GLU A 80 1.59 -8.24 -7.71
CA GLU A 80 0.99 -9.42 -8.34
C GLU A 80 0.18 -10.27 -7.34
N THR A 81 0.69 -10.43 -6.11
CA THR A 81 0.04 -11.26 -5.09
C THR A 81 -1.11 -10.53 -4.38
N TYR A 82 -0.85 -9.32 -3.88
CA TYR A 82 -1.78 -8.57 -3.03
C TYR A 82 -2.36 -7.32 -3.70
N GLY A 83 -1.85 -6.92 -4.87
CA GLY A 83 -2.47 -5.85 -5.63
C GLY A 83 -2.33 -4.45 -5.04
N LYS A 84 -3.24 -3.56 -5.44
CA LYS A 84 -3.39 -2.22 -4.86
C LYS A 84 -4.08 -2.33 -3.49
N ARG A 85 -3.93 -1.32 -2.63
CA ARG A 85 -4.51 -1.36 -1.27
C ARG A 85 -5.50 -0.23 -1.03
N VAL A 86 -6.65 -0.61 -0.50
CA VAL A 86 -7.60 0.26 0.20
C VAL A 86 -7.23 0.28 1.68
N ILE A 87 -7.00 1.46 2.25
CA ILE A 87 -6.77 1.63 3.68
C ILE A 87 -8.03 2.22 4.31
N ILE A 88 -8.49 1.67 5.44
CA ILE A 88 -9.67 2.17 6.16
C ILE A 88 -9.31 2.42 7.61
N MET A 89 -9.59 3.61 8.13
CA MET A 89 -9.37 3.93 9.54
C MET A 89 -10.44 4.85 10.13
N GLY A 90 -10.60 4.78 11.44
CA GLY A 90 -11.58 5.58 12.20
C GLY A 90 -12.32 4.77 13.26
N GLY A 91 -13.59 5.09 13.51
CA GLY A 91 -14.42 4.40 14.50
C GLY A 91 -14.72 2.96 14.10
N GLY A 92 -14.49 1.99 14.99
CA GLY A 92 -14.53 0.55 14.65
C GLY A 92 -15.82 0.06 13.98
N ALA A 93 -16.98 0.58 14.39
CA ALA A 93 -18.26 0.23 13.74
C ALA A 93 -18.31 0.71 12.28
N GLN A 94 -17.96 1.98 12.02
CA GLN A 94 -17.98 2.52 10.66
C GLN A 94 -16.87 1.90 9.79
N VAL A 95 -15.68 1.67 10.35
CA VAL A 95 -14.60 0.94 9.66
C VAL A 95 -15.08 -0.43 9.19
N SER A 96 -15.85 -1.14 10.00
CA SER A 96 -16.36 -2.48 9.65
C SER A 96 -17.36 -2.43 8.49
N GLU A 97 -18.27 -1.46 8.48
CA GLU A 97 -19.24 -1.29 7.38
C GLU A 97 -18.56 -0.88 6.06
N VAL A 98 -17.57 0.01 6.12
CA VAL A 98 -16.76 0.35 4.93
C VAL A 98 -15.99 -0.88 4.45
N ALA A 99 -15.39 -1.65 5.36
CA ALA A 99 -14.65 -2.85 5.01
C ALA A 99 -15.53 -3.89 4.32
N LYS A 100 -16.77 -4.08 4.78
CA LYS A 100 -17.74 -4.98 4.15
C LYS A 100 -17.99 -4.62 2.68
N GLY A 101 -18.25 -3.35 2.39
CA GLY A 101 -18.44 -2.88 1.01
C GLY A 101 -17.19 -3.03 0.15
N ALA A 102 -16.03 -2.63 0.69
CA ALA A 102 -14.76 -2.74 -0.02
C ALA A 102 -14.37 -4.20 -0.30
N ILE A 103 -14.54 -5.11 0.66
CA ILE A 103 -14.23 -6.54 0.47
C ILE A 103 -15.15 -7.14 -0.60
N SER A 104 -16.45 -6.83 -0.55
CA SER A 104 -17.41 -7.32 -1.54
C SER A 104 -17.07 -6.88 -2.96
N GLU A 105 -16.67 -5.62 -3.15
CA GLU A 105 -16.30 -5.12 -4.47
C GLU A 105 -14.92 -5.65 -4.90
N ALA A 106 -13.95 -5.68 -3.99
CA ALA A 106 -12.62 -6.21 -4.27
C ALA A 106 -12.67 -7.67 -4.72
N ASP A 107 -13.53 -8.51 -4.12
CA ASP A 107 -13.70 -9.91 -4.52
C ASP A 107 -14.14 -10.04 -5.99
N ARG A 108 -15.12 -9.25 -6.41
CA ARG A 108 -15.61 -9.20 -7.80
C ARG A 108 -14.50 -8.86 -8.79
N HIS A 109 -13.65 -7.90 -8.44
CA HIS A 109 -12.49 -7.51 -9.25
C HIS A 109 -11.37 -8.58 -9.21
N ASN A 110 -11.15 -9.19 -8.05
CA ASN A 110 -10.07 -10.13 -7.79
C ASN A 110 -10.20 -11.44 -8.57
N ILE A 111 -11.42 -11.93 -8.75
CA ILE A 111 -11.75 -13.13 -9.54
C ILE A 111 -11.50 -12.89 -11.04
N ARG A 112 -11.54 -11.63 -11.50
CA ARG A 112 -11.36 -11.24 -12.91
C ARG A 112 -9.91 -10.91 -13.28
N GLY A 113 -8.98 -11.08 -12.35
CA GLY A 113 -7.53 -10.97 -12.59
C GLY A 113 -6.87 -9.72 -12.01
N GLU A 114 -7.62 -8.67 -11.69
CA GLU A 114 -7.09 -7.56 -10.88
C GLU A 114 -6.80 -8.07 -9.46
N LYS A 115 -5.97 -7.35 -8.69
CA LYS A 115 -5.78 -7.61 -7.26
C LYS A 115 -5.93 -6.32 -6.48
N ILE A 116 -6.82 -6.34 -5.49
CA ILE A 116 -7.08 -5.26 -4.55
C ILE A 116 -7.23 -5.88 -3.16
N SER A 117 -6.43 -5.42 -2.20
CA SER A 117 -6.56 -5.76 -0.79
C SER A 117 -7.21 -4.64 0.01
N VAL A 118 -7.83 -5.01 1.12
CA VAL A 118 -8.49 -4.08 2.05
C VAL A 118 -7.85 -4.25 3.41
N ASP A 119 -7.21 -3.19 3.89
CA ASP A 119 -6.48 -3.19 5.15
C ASP A 119 -7.13 -2.17 6.09
N THR A 120 -7.39 -2.55 7.34
CA THR A 120 -8.16 -1.72 8.26
C THR A 120 -7.49 -1.58 9.62
N ILE A 121 -7.75 -0.45 10.28
CA ILE A 121 -7.37 -0.23 11.68
C ILE A 121 -8.42 0.65 12.39
N PRO A 122 -9.04 0.18 13.48
CA PRO A 122 -9.87 1.05 14.31
C PRO A 122 -8.96 2.00 15.10
N LEU A 123 -9.17 3.30 14.93
CA LEU A 123 -8.34 4.33 15.55
C LEU A 123 -9.16 5.59 15.84
N VAL A 124 -8.99 6.14 17.04
CA VAL A 124 -9.66 7.37 17.49
C VAL A 124 -8.68 8.32 18.16
N GLY A 125 -9.00 9.61 18.13
CA GLY A 125 -8.16 10.69 18.63
C GLY A 125 -7.37 11.39 17.52
N GLU A 126 -7.39 12.72 17.53
CA GLU A 126 -6.85 13.56 16.45
C GLU A 126 -5.39 13.28 16.14
N GLU A 127 -4.51 13.28 17.15
CA GLU A 127 -3.06 13.07 16.96
C GLU A 127 -2.73 11.67 16.43
N LYS A 128 -3.47 10.66 16.87
CA LYS A 128 -3.31 9.28 16.40
C LYS A 128 -3.75 9.16 14.95
N LEU A 129 -4.90 9.74 14.61
CA LEU A 129 -5.42 9.76 13.24
C LEU A 129 -4.48 10.55 12.31
N GLU A 130 -4.01 11.73 12.70
CA GLU A 130 -3.03 12.51 11.95
C GLU A 130 -1.80 11.66 11.60
N SER A 131 -1.20 11.02 12.62
CA SER A 131 -0.02 10.17 12.47
C SER A 131 -0.28 8.98 11.54
N ALA A 132 -1.45 8.35 11.67
CA ALA A 132 -1.84 7.21 10.83
C ALA A 132 -2.12 7.62 9.38
N VAL A 133 -2.77 8.77 9.16
CA VAL A 133 -3.03 9.32 7.82
C VAL A 133 -1.71 9.60 7.11
N ARG A 134 -0.77 10.35 7.72
CA ARG A 134 0.55 10.62 7.13
C ARG A 134 1.32 9.33 6.82
N ALA A 135 1.18 8.31 7.67
CA ALA A 135 1.82 7.03 7.44
C ALA A 135 1.31 6.32 6.17
N VAL A 136 0.11 6.62 5.65
CA VAL A 136 -0.41 6.05 4.41
C VAL A 136 0.42 6.45 3.19
N GLY A 137 0.95 7.68 3.14
CA GLY A 137 1.77 8.15 2.00
C GLY A 137 3.03 7.31 1.77
N ARG A 138 3.54 6.66 2.83
CA ARG A 138 4.70 5.74 2.78
C ARG A 138 4.32 4.25 2.76
N LEU A 139 3.03 3.89 2.70
CA LEU A 139 2.61 2.50 2.58
C LEU A 139 2.75 2.01 1.13
N PRO A 140 3.57 0.98 0.86
CA PRO A 140 3.66 0.42 -0.48
C PRO A 140 2.29 -0.03 -0.95
N ARG A 141 1.97 0.28 -2.22
CA ARG A 141 0.74 -0.09 -2.94
C ARG A 141 -0.55 0.58 -2.44
N ALA A 142 -0.53 1.42 -1.40
CA ALA A 142 -1.69 2.21 -1.02
C ALA A 142 -2.10 3.14 -2.17
N LYS A 143 -3.40 3.17 -2.48
CA LYS A 143 -3.96 4.02 -3.54
C LYS A 143 -5.19 4.81 -3.10
N VAL A 144 -5.88 4.33 -2.07
CA VAL A 144 -7.02 5.05 -1.49
C VAL A 144 -7.04 4.88 0.03
N LEU A 145 -7.43 5.94 0.71
CA LEU A 145 -7.73 5.99 2.14
C LEU A 145 -9.22 6.30 2.33
N VAL A 146 -9.89 5.57 3.20
CA VAL A 146 -11.25 5.88 3.66
C VAL A 146 -11.22 6.25 5.14
N LEU A 147 -11.69 7.46 5.45
CA LEU A 147 -11.85 7.97 6.80
C LEU A 147 -13.29 7.75 7.28
N ALA A 148 -13.44 6.83 8.22
CA ALA A 148 -14.73 6.33 8.71
C ALA A 148 -15.01 6.83 10.13
N GLY A 149 -15.68 7.97 10.25
CA GLY A 149 -15.87 8.68 11.52
C GLY A 149 -17.19 9.42 11.62
N ALA A 150 -17.49 9.92 12.82
CA ALA A 150 -18.58 10.87 13.08
C ALA A 150 -18.08 12.32 13.19
N LEU A 151 -16.80 12.51 13.55
CA LEU A 151 -16.14 13.83 13.65
C LEU A 151 -14.64 13.66 13.39
N MET A 152 -14.10 14.33 12.38
CA MET A 152 -12.66 14.44 12.14
C MET A 152 -12.33 15.82 11.55
N GLY A 153 -11.25 16.43 12.01
CA GLY A 153 -10.84 17.77 11.58
C GLY A 153 -9.46 18.14 12.10
N GLY A 154 -9.14 19.44 12.07
CA GLY A 154 -7.88 19.95 12.61
C GLY A 154 -6.69 19.36 11.86
N LYS A 155 -5.71 18.82 12.61
CA LYS A 155 -4.47 18.28 12.04
C LYS A 155 -4.69 17.10 11.08
N VAL A 156 -5.80 16.37 11.24
CA VAL A 156 -6.18 15.30 10.30
C VAL A 156 -6.45 15.86 8.91
N SER A 157 -7.08 17.04 8.81
CA SER A 157 -7.32 17.69 7.51
C SER A 157 -6.02 18.07 6.81
N ASP A 158 -5.01 18.53 7.55
CA ASP A 158 -3.71 18.87 6.96
C ASP A 158 -2.97 17.62 6.50
N ALA A 159 -2.98 16.55 7.30
CA ALA A 159 -2.44 15.26 6.89
C ALA A 159 -3.13 14.70 5.62
N VAL A 160 -4.44 14.89 5.48
CA VAL A 160 -5.18 14.48 4.28
C VAL A 160 -4.71 15.24 3.04
N LYS A 161 -4.48 16.55 3.14
CA LYS A 161 -3.99 17.35 1.99
C LYS A 161 -2.64 16.84 1.50
N GLU A 162 -1.72 16.56 2.43
CA GLU A 162 -0.38 16.10 2.09
C GLU A 162 -0.39 14.75 1.36
N ILE A 163 -1.08 13.73 1.88
CA ILE A 163 -1.08 12.41 1.23
C ILE A 163 -1.80 12.42 -0.12
N ARG A 164 -2.66 13.40 -0.38
CA ARG A 164 -3.27 13.61 -1.71
C ARG A 164 -2.24 14.13 -2.70
N GLU A 165 -1.26 14.91 -2.26
CA GLU A 165 -0.11 15.31 -3.10
C GLU A 165 0.78 14.10 -3.44
N ASP A 166 0.86 13.10 -2.54
CA ASP A 166 1.51 11.81 -2.81
C ASP A 166 0.70 10.90 -3.78
N GLY A 167 -0.46 11.36 -4.25
CA GLY A 167 -1.31 10.64 -5.20
C GLY A 167 -2.21 9.58 -4.55
N ILE A 168 -2.45 9.66 -3.24
CA ILE A 168 -3.44 8.83 -2.53
C ILE A 168 -4.81 9.50 -2.60
N PHE A 169 -5.81 8.80 -3.12
CA PHE A 169 -7.19 9.29 -3.07
C PHE A 169 -7.74 9.20 -1.64
N VAL A 170 -8.50 10.19 -1.19
CA VAL A 170 -9.10 10.17 0.14
C VAL A 170 -10.62 10.30 0.06
N ILE A 171 -11.31 9.33 0.64
CA ILE A 171 -12.78 9.30 0.77
C ILE A 171 -13.12 9.52 2.25
N SER A 172 -14.01 10.47 2.52
CA SER A 172 -14.58 10.69 3.86
C SER A 172 -15.98 10.12 3.93
N LEU A 173 -16.37 9.58 5.09
CA LEU A 173 -17.79 9.53 5.40
C LEU A 173 -18.34 10.95 5.59
N ASN A 174 -19.63 11.12 5.34
CA ASN A 174 -20.32 12.37 5.67
C ASN A 174 -20.38 12.53 7.20
N MET A 175 -19.50 13.37 7.73
CA MET A 175 -19.23 13.50 9.16
C MET A 175 -19.01 14.97 9.55
N ALA A 176 -19.00 15.26 10.85
CA ALA A 176 -18.66 16.60 11.32
C ALA A 176 -17.16 16.90 11.22
N GLY A 177 -16.80 18.19 11.25
CA GLY A 177 -15.41 18.66 11.21
C GLY A 177 -14.93 18.98 9.79
N SER A 178 -13.64 19.32 9.68
CA SER A 178 -13.04 19.86 8.44
C SER A 178 -12.48 18.81 7.49
N VAL A 179 -12.50 17.51 7.82
CA VAL A 179 -11.98 16.46 6.94
C VAL A 179 -12.79 16.31 5.64
N PRO A 180 -14.14 16.25 5.66
CA PRO A 180 -14.93 16.11 4.44
C PRO A 180 -14.64 17.18 3.37
N GLU A 181 -14.29 18.40 3.80
CA GLU A 181 -14.01 19.55 2.91
C GLU A 181 -12.70 19.39 2.11
N VAL A 182 -11.79 18.54 2.57
CA VAL A 182 -10.43 18.39 1.99
C VAL A 182 -10.21 17.03 1.32
N CYS A 183 -11.21 16.16 1.34
CA CYS A 183 -11.18 14.84 0.69
C CYS A 183 -11.53 14.92 -0.80
N ASP A 184 -11.22 13.86 -1.54
CA ASP A 184 -11.62 13.74 -2.95
C ASP A 184 -13.11 13.45 -3.10
N LEU A 185 -13.70 12.73 -2.15
CA LEU A 185 -15.10 12.33 -2.20
C LEU A 185 -15.69 12.24 -0.78
N VAL A 186 -16.97 12.62 -0.64
CA VAL A 186 -17.74 12.43 0.60
C VAL A 186 -18.91 11.49 0.33
N VAL A 187 -19.07 10.45 1.14
CA VAL A 187 -20.11 9.43 0.99
C VAL A 187 -20.82 9.20 2.32
N THR A 188 -22.14 9.20 2.30
CA THR A 188 -22.97 9.07 3.51
C THR A 188 -23.09 7.62 3.94
N ASP A 189 -23.35 6.71 3.00
CA ASP A 189 -23.44 5.28 3.30
C ASP A 189 -22.04 4.64 3.41
N PRO A 190 -21.68 4.04 4.56
CA PRO A 190 -20.35 3.47 4.74
C PRO A 190 -20.08 2.28 3.83
N THR A 191 -21.08 1.43 3.54
CA THR A 191 -20.90 0.30 2.63
C THR A 191 -20.57 0.79 1.22
N GLN A 192 -21.32 1.78 0.73
CA GLN A 192 -21.08 2.43 -0.56
C GLN A 192 -19.71 3.10 -0.62
N ALA A 193 -19.26 3.75 0.46
CA ALA A 193 -17.93 4.35 0.52
C ALA A 193 -16.83 3.29 0.28
N GLY A 194 -16.99 2.09 0.83
CA GLY A 194 -16.09 0.96 0.60
C GLY A 194 -16.09 0.49 -0.84
N VAL A 195 -17.27 0.33 -1.45
CA VAL A 195 -17.41 -0.05 -2.87
C VAL A 195 -16.74 1.01 -3.77
N MET A 196 -17.04 2.28 -3.55
CA MET A 196 -16.47 3.39 -4.32
C MET A 196 -14.95 3.50 -4.16
N ALA A 197 -14.41 3.15 -2.99
CA ALA A 197 -12.96 3.12 -2.76
C ALA A 197 -12.26 2.09 -3.67
N VAL A 198 -12.83 0.89 -3.82
CA VAL A 198 -12.30 -0.13 -4.72
C VAL A 198 -12.45 0.30 -6.18
N MET A 199 -13.64 0.78 -6.56
CA MET A 199 -13.89 1.27 -7.92
C MET A 199 -12.94 2.40 -8.31
N ALA A 200 -12.57 3.30 -7.38
CA ALA A 200 -11.66 4.41 -7.60
C ALA A 200 -10.25 4.00 -8.04
N ILE A 201 -9.83 2.79 -7.67
CA ILE A 201 -8.47 2.28 -7.93
C ILE A 201 -8.47 1.11 -8.89
N SER A 202 -9.63 0.65 -9.37
CA SER A 202 -9.72 -0.42 -10.36
C SER A 202 -9.31 0.07 -11.75
N ASP A 203 -8.58 -0.76 -12.50
CA ASP A 203 -8.28 -0.50 -13.91
C ASP A 203 -9.41 -0.95 -14.87
N THR A 204 -10.41 -1.66 -14.35
CA THR A 204 -11.48 -2.28 -15.16
C THR A 204 -12.83 -1.57 -15.05
N GLY A 205 -12.98 -0.66 -14.10
CA GLY A 205 -14.19 0.14 -13.91
C GLY A 205 -14.18 1.41 -14.76
N GLU A 206 -15.36 1.86 -15.18
CA GLU A 206 -15.53 3.19 -15.81
C GLU A 206 -15.52 4.34 -14.79
N PHE A 207 -15.56 4.00 -13.50
CA PHE A 207 -15.60 4.97 -12.42
C PHE A 207 -14.26 5.68 -12.27
N ASP A 208 -14.30 7.00 -12.42
CA ASP A 208 -13.15 7.87 -12.19
C ASP A 208 -13.47 8.85 -11.05
N ILE A 209 -12.85 8.64 -9.90
CA ILE A 209 -13.04 9.49 -8.71
C ILE A 209 -12.71 10.95 -8.99
N ARG A 210 -11.80 11.24 -9.93
CA ARG A 210 -11.43 12.63 -10.28
C ARG A 210 -12.60 13.37 -10.91
N LYS A 211 -13.48 12.66 -11.63
CA LYS A 211 -14.73 13.22 -12.20
C LYS A 211 -15.85 13.37 -11.16
N GLN A 212 -15.68 12.81 -9.97
CA GLN A 212 -16.67 12.89 -8.88
C GLN A 212 -16.24 13.84 -7.76
N ARG A 213 -15.11 14.54 -7.90
CA ARG A 213 -14.60 15.47 -6.88
C ARG A 213 -15.63 16.53 -6.49
N GLY A 214 -15.79 16.73 -5.18
CA GLY A 214 -16.72 17.71 -4.60
C GLY A 214 -18.19 17.28 -4.57
N LYS A 215 -18.53 16.06 -5.01
CA LYS A 215 -19.88 15.50 -4.88
C LYS A 215 -20.06 14.80 -3.53
N VAL A 216 -21.30 14.82 -3.04
CA VAL A 216 -21.74 14.08 -1.85
C VAL A 216 -22.73 13.01 -2.31
N TYR A 217 -22.54 11.77 -1.87
CA TYR A 217 -23.40 10.63 -2.15
C TYR A 217 -24.06 10.09 -0.89
#